data_AF-A0A949CIA4-F1
#
_entry.id   AF-A0A949CIA4-F1
#
_cell.length_a   1.000
_cell.length_b   1.000
_cell.length_c   1.000
_cell.angle_alpha   90.00
_cell.angle_beta   90.00
_cell.angle_gamma   90.00
#
_symmetry.space_group_name_H-M   'P 1'
#
loop_
_entity.id
_entity.type
_entity.pdbx_description
1 polymer ?
#
loop_
_entity_poly.entity_id
_entity_poly.type
_entity_poly.pdbx_seq_one_letter_code
_entity_poly.pdbx_strand_id
1 'polypeptide(L)' 'WFLESIRRSLEWTLDNNAVYDFLAHPSCLSVEDPECKIIELICRIVARSQNRGVVTTLDKIAASIAAN' A
#
# COMPACT_ATOMS: atom_id res chain seq x y z
N TRP A 1 9.63 -1.82 13.96
CA TRP A 1 8.34 -1.14 14.18
C TRP A 1 7.66 -0.73 12.87
N PHE A 2 8.39 -0.18 11.89
CA PHE A 2 7.79 0.39 10.68
C PHE A 2 7.04 -0.62 9.79
N LEU A 3 7.66 -1.77 9.47
CA LEU A 3 7.00 -2.86 8.73
C LEU A 3 5.73 -3.37 9.43
N GLU A 4 5.75 -3.47 10.75
CA GLU A 4 4.58 -3.89 11.53
C GLU A 4 3.46 -2.85 11.49
N SER A 5 3.81 -1.56 11.52
CA SER A 5 2.85 -0.47 11.34
C SER A 5 2.19 -0.56 9.96
N ILE A 6 2.99 -0.72 8.89
CA ILE A 6 2.49 -0.85 7.52
C ILE A 6 1.59 -2.09 7.39
N ARG A 7 1.99 -3.24 7.95
CA ARG A 7 1.18 -4.46 7.95
C ARG A 7 -0.19 -4.21 8.56
N ARG A 8 -0.25 -3.61 9.75
CA ARG A 8 -1.52 -3.31 10.44
C ARG A 8 -2.37 -2.31 9.68
N SER A 9 -1.76 -1.27 9.12
CA SER A 9 -2.47 -0.29 8.30
C SER A 9 -3.10 -0.95 7.08
N LEU A 10 -2.37 -1.79 6.34
CA LEU A 10 -2.88 -2.49 5.17
C LEU A 10 -3.99 -3.49 5.52
N GLU A 11 -3.84 -4.25 6.61
CA GLU A 11 -4.89 -5.18 7.07
C GLU A 11 -6.18 -4.42 7.39
N TRP A 12 -6.09 -3.32 8.14
CA TRP A 12 -7.24 -2.46 8.40
C TRP A 12 -7.85 -1.89 7.11
N THR A 13 -7.02 -1.44 6.17
CA THR A 13 -7.47 -0.92 4.87
C THR A 13 -8.28 -1.94 4.08
N LEU A 14 -7.81 -3.20 4.03
CA LEU A 14 -8.51 -4.30 3.38
C LEU A 14 -9.86 -4.61 4.04
N ASP A 15 -9.92 -4.56 5.38
CA ASP A 15 -11.14 -4.88 6.11
C ASP A 15 -12.20 -3.76 6.03
N ASN A 16 -11.79 -2.53 5.70
CA ASN A 16 -12.67 -1.35 5.65
C ASN A 16 -12.91 -0.82 4.22
N ASN A 17 -12.45 -1.52 3.18
CA ASN A 17 -12.49 -1.04 1.79
C ASN A 17 -11.94 0.39 1.63
N ALA A 18 -10.86 0.70 2.36
CA ALA A 18 -10.27 2.03 2.38
C ALA A 18 -9.16 2.19 1.34
N VAL A 19 -8.63 3.41 1.22
CA VAL A 19 -7.43 3.72 0.43
C VAL A 19 -6.23 3.90 1.38
N TYR A 20 -5.12 3.26 1.06
CA TYR A 20 -3.83 3.44 1.74
C TYR A 20 -2.82 4.01 0.75
N ASP A 21 -2.22 5.16 1.09
CA ASP A 21 -1.17 5.80 0.31
C ASP A 21 0.19 5.61 1.00
N PHE A 22 1.10 4.88 0.35
CA PHE A 22 2.47 4.72 0.82
C PHE A 22 3.36 5.82 0.23
N LEU A 23 3.34 6.98 0.87
CA LEU A 23 4.17 8.11 0.45
C LEU A 23 5.61 7.94 0.95
N ALA A 24 6.55 7.78 0.02
CA ALA A 24 7.97 7.64 0.33
C ALA A 24 8.85 8.35 -0.71
N HIS A 25 10.02 8.83 -0.27
CA HIS A 25 11.00 9.43 -1.15
C HIS A 25 12.13 8.43 -1.45
N PRO A 26 12.55 8.26 -2.72
CA PRO A 26 13.58 7.28 -3.09
C PRO A 26 14.89 7.43 -2.31
N SER A 27 15.33 8.67 -2.02
CA SER A 27 16.55 8.91 -1.24
C SER A 27 16.47 8.42 0.21
N CYS A 28 15.26 8.35 0.78
CA CYS A 28 15.06 7.78 2.12
C CYS A 28 14.99 6.26 2.02
N LEU A 29 14.28 5.72 1.03
CA LEU A 29 14.14 4.28 0.87
C LEU A 29 15.48 3.58 0.65
N SER A 30 16.39 4.17 -0.15
CA SER A 30 17.72 3.59 -0.36
C SER A 30 18.58 3.50 0.90
N VAL A 31 18.24 4.25 1.96
CA VAL A 31 18.95 4.27 3.25
C VAL A 31 18.20 3.46 4.29
N GLU A 32 16.91 3.69 4.45
CA GLU A 32 16.07 3.14 5.51
C GLU A 32 15.48 1.76 5.18
N ASP A 33 15.33 1.43 3.89
CA ASP A 33 14.84 0.13 3.40
C ASP A 33 15.59 -0.30 2.13
N PRO A 34 16.93 -0.50 2.20
CA PRO A 34 17.76 -0.79 1.03
C PRO A 34 17.40 -2.11 0.33
N GLU A 35 16.71 -3.00 1.02
CA GLU A 35 16.26 -4.30 0.52
C GLU A 35 14.80 -4.26 0.02
N CYS A 36 14.16 -3.09 -0.02
CA CYS A 36 12.78 -2.90 -0.48
C CYS A 36 11.75 -3.77 0.26
N LYS A 37 12.01 -4.12 1.53
CA LYS A 37 11.15 -5.01 2.33
C LYS A 37 9.74 -4.44 2.52
N ILE A 38 9.60 -3.12 2.52
CA ILE A 38 8.30 -2.46 2.60
C ILE A 38 7.49 -2.71 1.34
N ILE A 39 8.10 -2.52 0.17
CA ILE A 39 7.44 -2.72 -1.13
C ILE A 39 7.07 -4.20 -1.29
N GLU A 40 7.98 -5.11 -0.93
CA GLU A 40 7.70 -6.55 -0.92
C GLU A 40 6.54 -6.91 0.01
N LEU A 41 6.49 -6.34 1.22
CA LEU A 41 5.40 -6.55 2.17
C LEU A 41 4.05 -6.12 1.58
N ILE A 42 3.96 -4.91 1.01
CA ILE A 42 2.75 -4.37 0.38
C ILE A 42 2.28 -5.31 -0.73
N CYS A 43 3.17 -5.63 -1.68
CA CYS A 43 2.87 -6.52 -2.80
C CYS A 43 2.39 -7.90 -2.32
N ARG A 44 3.05 -8.48 -1.31
CA ARG A 44 2.69 -9.78 -0.75
C ARG A 44 1.32 -9.77 -0.08
N ILE A 45 0.99 -8.73 0.69
CA ILE A 45 -0.32 -8.61 1.34
C ILE A 45 -1.43 -8.48 0.29
N VAL A 46 -1.25 -7.62 -0.71
CA VAL A 46 -2.23 -7.44 -1.79
C VAL A 46 -2.41 -8.73 -2.59
N ALA A 47 -1.31 -9.40 -2.97
CA ALA A 47 -1.38 -10.68 -3.69
C ALA A 47 -2.13 -11.78 -2.91
N ARG A 48 -2.00 -11.79 -1.58
CA ARG A 48 -2.70 -12.75 -0.69
C ARG A 48 -4.14 -12.35 -0.37
N SER A 49 -4.57 -11.14 -0.73
CA SER A 49 -5.89 -10.62 -0.37
C SER A 49 -7.07 -11.24 -1.16
N GLN A 50 -6.80 -12.15 -2.12
CA GLN A 50 -7.82 -12.82 -2.93
C GLN A 50 -8.81 -11.84 -3.59
N ASN A 51 -8.28 -10.83 -4.30
CA ASN A 51 -9.03 -9.75 -4.96
C ASN A 51 -9.75 -8.75 -4.03
N ARG A 52 -9.50 -8.79 -2.70
CA ARG A 52 -9.98 -7.75 -1.78
C ARG A 52 -9.16 -6.44 -1.82
N GLY A 53 -7.99 -6.44 -2.45
CA GLY A 53 -7.15 -5.26 -2.60
C GLY A 53 -6.44 -5.22 -3.95
N VAL A 54 -6.07 -4.01 -4.38
CA VAL A 54 -5.35 -3.76 -5.64
C VAL A 54 -4.30 -2.66 -5.43
N VAL A 55 -3.10 -2.87 -5.97
CA VAL A 55 -2.13 -1.77 -6.11
C VAL A 55 -2.55 -0.96 -7.33
N THR A 56 -2.84 0.32 -7.11
CA THR A 56 -3.36 1.20 -8.14
C THR A 56 -2.68 2.56 -8.07
N THR A 57 -2.97 3.40 -9.07
CA THR A 57 -2.45 4.76 -9.17
C THR A 57 -3.47 5.76 -8.63
N LEU A 58 -3.00 6.93 -8.22
CA LEU A 58 -3.86 7.99 -7.68
C LEU A 58 -4.88 8.50 -8.72
N ASP A 59 -4.53 8.51 -10.01
CA ASP A 59 -5.46 8.90 -11.09
C ASP A 59 -6.66 7.95 -11.19
N LYS A 60 -6.46 6.63 -11.00
CA LYS A 60 -7.56 5.65 -11.00
C LYS A 60 -8.49 5.85 -9.81
N ILE A 61 -7.95 6.19 -8.64
CA ILE A 61 -8.76 6.52 -7.47
C ILE A 61 -9.55 7.79 -7.72
N ALA A 62 -8.90 8.86 -8.22
CA ALA A 62 -9.58 10.11 -8.56
C ALA A 62 -10.71 9.90 -9.59
N ALA A 63 -10.46 9.10 -10.63
CA ALA A 63 -11.47 8.74 -11.63
C ALA A 63 -12.65 7.96 -11.03
N SER A 64 -12.41 7.05 -10.07
CA SER A 64 -13.49 6.30 -9.41
C SER A 64 -14.43 7.16 -8.59
N ILE A 65 -13.95 8.29 -8.06
CA ILE A 65 -14.80 9.24 -7.32
C ILE A 65 -15.53 10.17 -8.27
N ALA A 66 -14.88 10.63 -9.35
CA ALA A 66 -15.51 11.52 -10.33
C ALA A 66 -16.62 10.84 -11.18
N ALA A 67 -16.61 9.51 -11.26
CA ALA A 67 -17.63 8.73 -11.95
C ALA A 67 -18.88 8.43 -11.08
N ASN A 68 -18.85 8.79 -9.80
CA ASN A 68 -19.98 8.70 -8.86
C ASN A 68 -20.62 10.07 -8.65
#